data_AF-A0A239H1Y6-F1
#
_entry.id   AF-A0A239H1Y6-F1
#
_cell.length_a   1.000
_cell.length_b   1.000
_cell.length_c   1.000
_cell.angle_alpha   90.00
_cell.angle_beta   90.00
_cell.angle_gamma   90.00
#
_symmetry.space_group_name_H-M   'P 1'
#
loop_
_entity.id
_entity.type
_entity.pdbx_description
1 polymer ?
#
loop_
_entity_poly.entity_id
_entity_poly.type
_entity_poly.pdbx_seq_one_letter_code
_entity_poly.pdbx_strand_id
1 'polypeptide(L)'
;MTGHDVTMTRGPHFSDSQAALFDLDEAERPVPGATKLPSYIRDHRARLRERFLIGGSDALPDYEMLELVLFRAIPRRDVKPLARQLLETFGDFNGVLSAPPHRLREVNGVGDAVLTELKIVEAAAHRLARSRVLGKQVLSSWDALLDYCQTSMAHRDTEQFRILFLDRKNVLIADEPQARGTVDHVPVYPREVVKRALELNASAIILVHNHPSGDPTPSQADIDMTAQIQMAADALGITLHDHLVIGKSQELSFRSEGLL
;
A
#
# COMPACT_ATOMS: atom_id res chain seq x y z
N MET A 1 74.28 39.41 11.13
CA MET A 1 74.70 39.69 12.51
C MET A 1 73.53 39.36 13.43
N THR A 2 73.76 38.47 14.40
CA THR A 2 73.16 38.39 15.76
C THR A 2 71.63 38.54 15.88
N GLY A 3 70.87 37.65 16.50
CA GLY A 3 71.16 36.56 17.43
C GLY A 3 69.85 36.19 18.13
N HIS A 4 69.83 34.98 18.67
CA HIS A 4 68.80 34.34 19.48
C HIS A 4 68.10 35.26 20.51
N ASP A 5 66.80 35.04 20.75
CA ASP A 5 66.43 34.45 22.04
C ASP A 5 65.13 33.64 21.98
N VAL A 6 65.18 32.51 22.68
CA VAL A 6 64.16 31.49 22.81
C VAL A 6 63.40 31.76 24.11
N THR A 7 62.07 31.66 24.10
CA THR A 7 61.37 31.26 25.33
C THR A 7 60.32 30.22 24.98
N MET A 8 60.68 28.98 25.29
CA MET A 8 59.77 27.85 25.41
C MET A 8 58.84 28.04 26.60
N THR A 9 57.55 27.82 26.39
CA THR A 9 56.64 27.31 27.44
C THR A 9 55.74 26.21 26.86
N ARG A 10 56.13 24.98 27.20
CA ARG A 10 55.31 23.79 27.52
C ARG A 10 53.96 23.61 26.79
N GLY A 11 53.90 22.58 25.93
CA GLY A 11 52.64 21.88 25.56
C GLY A 11 52.15 20.96 26.70
N PRO A 12 51.45 19.85 26.43
CA PRO A 12 50.69 19.44 25.25
C PRO A 12 49.18 19.38 25.58
N HIS A 13 48.28 19.19 24.62
CA HIS A 13 47.13 18.29 24.77
C HIS A 13 46.40 18.22 23.43
N PHE A 14 46.55 17.06 22.78
CA PHE A 14 45.61 16.59 21.77
C PHE A 14 44.21 16.64 22.39
N SER A 15 43.32 17.49 21.88
CA SER A 15 41.88 17.38 22.18
C SER A 15 41.24 16.52 21.10
N ASP A 16 40.78 15.36 21.55
CA ASP A 16 40.07 14.34 20.80
C ASP A 16 38.81 14.94 20.13
N SER A 17 38.89 15.22 18.84
CA SER A 17 37.77 15.70 18.03
C SER A 17 36.93 14.52 17.55
N GLN A 18 36.33 13.77 18.47
CA GLN A 18 35.47 12.63 18.15
C GLN A 18 34.31 12.38 19.12
N ALA A 19 33.70 13.44 19.66
CA ALA A 19 32.46 13.34 20.41
C ALA A 19 31.48 14.48 20.06
N ALA A 20 30.95 14.46 18.85
CA ALA A 20 29.83 15.34 18.45
C ALA A 20 28.91 14.65 17.42
N LEU A 21 28.68 13.34 17.56
CA LEU A 21 27.85 12.56 16.62
C LEU A 21 26.61 11.93 17.25
N PHE A 22 26.29 12.22 18.52
CA PHE A 22 25.13 11.65 19.21
C PHE A 22 24.37 12.66 20.10
N ASP A 23 24.12 13.87 19.59
CA ASP A 23 23.32 14.88 20.32
C ASP A 23 22.06 15.28 19.52
N LEU A 24 21.29 14.28 19.10
CA LEU A 24 19.96 14.46 18.50
C LEU A 24 18.91 13.66 19.29
N ASP A 25 18.72 14.01 20.56
CA ASP A 25 17.49 13.69 21.28
C ASP A 25 17.14 14.77 22.32
N GLU A 26 17.37 16.04 22.00
CA GLU A 26 16.72 17.12 22.75
C GLU A 26 15.28 17.28 22.24
N ALA A 27 14.35 16.57 22.89
CA ALA A 27 12.94 16.87 22.77
C ALA A 27 12.70 18.37 23.01
N GLU A 28 12.15 19.05 22.00
CA GLU A 28 11.78 20.47 22.08
C GLU A 28 11.04 20.76 23.40
N ARG A 29 11.60 21.68 24.18
CA ARG A 29 10.99 22.12 25.45
C ARG A 29 9.58 22.66 25.15
N PRO A 30 8.56 22.25 25.93
CA PRO A 30 7.19 22.65 25.65
C PRO A 30 7.05 24.17 25.78
N VAL A 31 6.56 24.79 24.72
CA VAL A 31 6.23 26.22 24.66
C VAL A 31 5.21 26.54 25.78
N PRO A 32 5.50 27.48 26.71
CA PRO A 32 4.55 27.86 27.75
C PRO A 32 3.34 28.55 27.11
N GLY A 33 2.18 27.90 27.12
CA GLY A 33 0.96 28.42 26.49
C GLY A 33 0.13 27.40 25.73
N ALA A 34 0.62 26.15 25.55
CA ALA A 34 -0.23 25.07 25.07
C ALA A 34 -1.36 24.82 26.08
N THR A 35 -2.58 25.20 25.71
CA THR A 35 -3.80 24.89 26.45
C THR A 35 -3.79 23.41 26.81
N LYS A 36 -3.74 23.09 28.11
CA LYS A 36 -3.83 21.70 28.58
C LYS A 36 -5.12 21.12 28.04
N LEU A 37 -5.00 20.07 27.22
CA LEU A 37 -6.16 19.36 26.69
C LEU A 37 -7.05 18.88 27.85
N PRO A 38 -8.38 18.85 27.65
CA PRO A 38 -9.28 18.18 28.57
C PRO A 38 -8.83 16.73 28.84
N SER A 39 -8.87 16.29 30.11
CA SER A 39 -8.45 14.95 30.54
C SER A 39 -9.07 13.83 29.70
N TYR A 40 -10.36 13.97 29.36
CA TYR A 40 -11.11 12.97 28.61
C TYR A 40 -10.48 12.60 27.26
N ILE A 41 -9.80 13.52 26.58
CA ILE A 41 -9.15 13.24 25.27
C ILE A 41 -7.91 12.36 25.47
N ARG A 42 -7.12 12.66 26.51
CA ARG A 42 -5.92 11.87 26.85
C ARG A 42 -6.31 10.48 27.36
N ASP A 43 -7.34 10.41 28.19
CA ASP A 43 -7.86 9.18 28.76
C ASP A 43 -8.50 8.29 27.68
N HIS A 44 -9.12 8.90 26.66
CA HIS A 44 -9.68 8.18 25.51
C HIS A 44 -8.62 7.48 24.67
N ARG A 45 -7.53 8.18 24.31
CA ARG A 45 -6.40 7.58 23.57
C ARG A 45 -5.79 6.39 24.33
N ALA A 46 -5.61 6.52 25.64
CA ALA A 46 -5.07 5.45 26.48
C ALA A 46 -6.02 4.25 26.54
N ARG A 47 -7.32 4.49 26.80
CA ARG A 47 -8.35 3.45 26.81
C ARG A 47 -8.48 2.69 25.49
N LEU A 48 -8.43 3.38 24.34
CA LEU A 48 -8.50 2.71 23.05
C LEU A 48 -7.29 1.80 22.80
N ARG A 49 -6.09 2.25 23.18
CA ARG A 49 -4.88 1.43 23.07
C ARG A 49 -4.94 0.21 23.96
N GLU A 50 -5.39 0.36 25.20
CA GLU A 50 -5.57 -0.75 26.13
C GLU A 50 -6.58 -1.78 25.59
N ARG A 51 -7.74 -1.33 25.12
CA ARG A 51 -8.74 -2.20 24.49
C ARG A 51 -8.18 -2.95 23.29
N PHE A 52 -7.41 -2.28 22.44
CA PHE A 52 -6.78 -2.91 21.28
C PHE A 52 -5.72 -3.94 21.69
N LEU A 53 -4.91 -3.66 22.72
CA LEU A 53 -3.91 -4.61 23.21
C LEU A 53 -4.52 -5.85 23.85
N ILE A 54 -5.67 -5.71 24.53
CA ILE A 54 -6.36 -6.82 25.19
C ILE A 54 -7.18 -7.64 24.19
N GLY A 55 -7.96 -6.98 23.34
CA GLY A 55 -8.97 -7.61 22.50
C GLY A 55 -8.69 -7.58 21.00
N GLY A 56 -7.55 -7.05 20.56
CA GLY A 56 -7.16 -7.00 19.16
C GLY A 56 -8.08 -6.13 18.31
N SER A 57 -8.19 -6.47 17.02
CA SER A 57 -9.08 -5.80 16.06
C SER A 57 -10.55 -5.97 16.42
N ASP A 58 -10.95 -7.15 16.90
CA ASP A 58 -12.36 -7.51 17.09
C ASP A 58 -13.02 -6.74 18.25
N ALA A 59 -12.19 -6.17 19.14
CA ALA A 59 -12.65 -5.34 20.25
C ALA A 59 -12.94 -3.88 19.86
N LEU A 60 -12.59 -3.46 18.63
CA LEU A 60 -12.74 -2.09 18.16
C LEU A 60 -13.53 -2.06 16.84
N PRO A 61 -14.58 -1.23 16.73
CA PRO A 61 -15.18 -0.92 15.44
C PRO A 61 -14.23 -0.06 14.58
N ASP A 62 -14.45 -0.06 13.27
CA ASP A 62 -13.65 0.63 12.24
C ASP A 62 -13.31 2.08 12.57
N TYR A 63 -14.26 2.84 13.12
CA TYR A 63 -14.01 4.24 13.48
C TYR A 63 -13.00 4.38 14.62
N GLU A 64 -12.99 3.48 15.61
CA GLU A 64 -11.99 3.50 16.69
C GLU A 64 -10.63 3.00 16.21
N MET A 65 -10.62 2.05 15.26
CA MET A 65 -9.39 1.63 14.56
C MET A 65 -8.77 2.81 13.80
N LEU A 66 -9.58 3.59 13.09
CA LEU A 66 -9.11 4.78 12.38
C LEU A 66 -8.60 5.85 13.35
N GLU A 67 -9.27 6.05 14.49
CA GLU A 67 -8.77 6.96 15.53
C GLU A 67 -7.36 6.57 16.01
N LEU A 68 -7.10 5.27 16.23
CA LEU A 68 -5.77 4.78 16.63
C LEU A 68 -4.68 5.09 15.61
N VAL A 69 -4.99 4.95 14.32
CA VAL A 69 -4.08 5.32 13.23
C VAL A 69 -3.85 6.84 13.24
N LEU A 70 -4.91 7.64 13.27
CA LEU A 70 -4.82 9.11 13.25
C LEU A 70 -4.09 9.69 14.46
N PHE A 71 -4.09 9.03 15.62
CA PHE A 71 -3.34 9.49 16.80
C PHE A 71 -1.83 9.52 16.60
N ARG A 72 -1.29 8.78 15.63
CA ARG A 72 0.13 8.78 15.25
C ARG A 72 0.48 9.99 14.38
N ALA A 73 -0.43 10.39 13.51
CA ALA A 73 -0.28 11.56 12.63
C ALA A 73 -0.64 12.89 13.31
N ILE A 74 -1.64 12.90 14.20
CA ILE A 74 -2.16 14.11 14.84
C ILE A 74 -1.92 14.01 16.35
N PRO A 75 -0.85 14.63 16.87
CA PRO A 75 -0.61 14.68 18.30
C PRO A 75 -1.61 15.62 18.96
N ARG A 76 -2.10 15.23 20.14
CA ARG A 76 -2.75 16.17 21.08
C ARG A 76 -3.98 16.90 20.51
N ARG A 77 -4.83 16.22 19.71
CA ARG A 77 -6.13 16.74 19.24
C ARG A 77 -7.19 15.64 19.29
N ASP A 78 -8.46 16.05 19.30
CA ASP A 78 -9.58 15.14 19.06
C ASP A 78 -9.63 14.77 17.57
N VAL A 79 -9.46 13.48 17.27
CA VAL A 79 -9.45 12.95 15.90
C VAL A 79 -10.77 12.30 15.52
N LYS A 80 -11.72 12.16 16.46
CA LYS A 80 -13.00 11.51 16.23
C LYS A 80 -13.84 12.20 15.15
N PRO A 81 -13.91 13.55 15.06
CA PRO A 81 -14.61 14.20 13.95
C PRO A 81 -13.99 13.87 12.60
N LEU A 82 -12.66 13.86 12.50
CA LEU A 82 -11.95 13.54 11.26
C LEU A 82 -12.14 12.07 10.86
N ALA A 83 -12.05 11.14 11.81
CA ALA A 83 -12.27 9.72 11.57
C ALA A 83 -13.67 9.46 10.99
N ARG A 84 -14.71 10.09 11.58
CA ARG A 84 -16.08 9.99 11.07
C ARG A 84 -16.23 10.58 9.68
N GLN A 85 -15.71 11.79 9.45
CA GLN A 85 -15.78 12.43 8.14
C GLN A 85 -15.10 11.58 7.05
N LEU A 86 -13.95 10.99 7.36
CA LEU A 86 -13.25 10.08 6.43
C LEU A 86 -14.10 8.86 6.11
N LEU A 87 -14.65 8.18 7.12
CA LEU A 87 -15.51 7.00 6.89
C LEU A 87 -16.79 7.36 6.14
N GLU A 88 -17.43 8.49 6.44
CA GLU A 88 -18.60 8.97 5.69
C GLU A 88 -18.26 9.27 4.22
N THR A 89 -17.05 9.76 3.95
CA THR A 89 -16.61 10.12 2.59
C THR A 89 -16.20 8.90 1.78
N PHE A 90 -15.54 7.92 2.40
CA PHE A 90 -14.91 6.79 1.73
C PHE A 90 -15.59 5.43 2.03
N GLY A 91 -16.66 5.42 2.80
CA GLY A 91 -17.50 4.25 3.11
C GLY A 91 -17.05 3.52 4.38
N ASP A 92 -15.90 2.86 4.32
CA ASP A 92 -15.39 2.00 5.38
C ASP A 92 -13.89 2.21 5.63
N PHE A 93 -13.32 1.46 6.58
CA PHE A 93 -11.91 1.57 6.94
C PHE A 93 -10.97 1.30 5.74
N ASN A 94 -11.29 0.32 4.89
CA ASN A 94 -10.51 -0.02 3.72
C ASN A 94 -10.59 1.07 2.65
N GLY A 95 -11.77 1.64 2.43
CA GLY A 95 -11.99 2.78 1.54
C GLY A 95 -11.15 3.98 1.96
N VAL A 96 -11.07 4.29 3.26
CA VAL A 96 -10.20 5.38 3.75
C VAL A 96 -8.72 5.11 3.47
N LEU A 97 -8.24 3.89 3.73
CA LEU A 97 -6.82 3.55 3.52
C LEU A 97 -6.44 3.57 2.03
N SER A 98 -7.31 3.07 1.16
CA SER A 98 -7.06 2.91 -0.28
C SER A 98 -7.34 4.16 -1.12
N ALA A 99 -8.09 5.12 -0.58
CA ALA A 99 -8.47 6.35 -1.27
C ALA A 99 -7.26 7.08 -1.90
N PRO A 100 -7.37 7.62 -3.13
CA PRO A 100 -6.29 8.35 -3.77
C PRO A 100 -5.80 9.55 -2.93
N PRO A 101 -4.48 9.84 -2.92
CA PRO A 101 -3.92 10.96 -2.17
C PRO A 101 -4.58 12.33 -2.44
N HIS A 102 -5.04 12.58 -3.67
CA HIS A 102 -5.70 13.85 -4.00
C HIS A 102 -7.10 13.96 -3.38
N ARG A 103 -7.88 12.87 -3.40
CA ARG A 103 -9.21 12.78 -2.76
C ARG A 103 -9.09 12.93 -1.25
N LEU A 104 -8.12 12.26 -0.63
CA LEU A 104 -7.85 12.39 0.81
C LEU A 104 -7.58 13.84 1.21
N ARG A 105 -6.86 14.62 0.38
CA ARG A 105 -6.57 16.04 0.64
C ARG A 105 -7.78 16.96 0.54
N GLU A 106 -8.88 16.54 -0.09
CA GLU A 106 -10.13 17.31 -0.14
C GLU A 106 -10.81 17.35 1.25
N VAL A 107 -10.48 16.43 2.15
CA VAL A 107 -11.04 16.36 3.50
C VAL A 107 -10.31 17.30 4.45
N ASN A 108 -11.04 18.26 5.01
CA ASN A 108 -10.51 19.20 6.00
C ASN A 108 -9.89 18.47 7.20
N GLY A 109 -8.61 18.74 7.48
CA GLY A 109 -7.85 18.09 8.55
C GLY A 109 -6.90 16.99 8.06
N VAL A 110 -6.95 16.63 6.77
CA VAL A 110 -5.97 15.73 6.15
C VAL A 110 -4.80 16.53 5.59
N GLY A 111 -3.74 16.65 6.41
CA GLY A 111 -2.43 17.13 5.96
C GLY A 111 -1.49 15.98 5.58
N ASP A 112 -0.25 16.30 5.20
CA ASP A 112 0.74 15.31 4.76
C ASP A 112 1.04 14.24 5.82
N ALA A 113 0.98 14.58 7.11
CA ALA A 113 1.17 13.60 8.19
C ALA A 113 0.07 12.53 8.22
N VAL A 114 -1.20 12.93 8.10
CA VAL A 114 -2.35 12.01 8.06
C VAL A 114 -2.28 11.15 6.82
N LEU A 115 -2.02 11.78 5.67
CA LEU A 115 -1.88 11.09 4.39
C LEU A 115 -0.76 10.05 4.46
N THR A 116 0.41 10.42 4.97
CA THR A 116 1.55 9.50 5.09
C THR A 116 1.21 8.32 5.99
N GLU A 117 0.58 8.55 7.14
CA GLU A 117 0.21 7.49 8.07
C GLU A 117 -0.78 6.49 7.45
N LEU A 118 -1.84 6.98 6.79
CA LEU A 118 -2.80 6.11 6.08
C LEU A 118 -2.09 5.28 4.99
N LYS A 119 -1.17 5.89 4.23
CA LYS A 119 -0.45 5.22 3.15
C LYS A 119 0.62 4.24 3.64
N ILE A 120 1.17 4.44 4.84
CA ILE A 120 2.01 3.44 5.49
C ILE A 120 1.19 2.19 5.83
N VAL A 121 -0.01 2.37 6.39
CA VAL A 121 -0.88 1.25 6.75
C VAL A 121 -1.33 0.48 5.50
N GLU A 122 -1.77 1.18 4.45
CA GLU A 122 -2.11 0.58 3.15
C GLU A 122 -0.92 -0.22 2.58
N ALA A 123 0.27 0.38 2.52
CA ALA A 123 1.45 -0.28 1.98
C ALA A 123 1.87 -1.51 2.80
N ALA A 124 1.73 -1.47 4.13
CA ALA A 124 2.01 -2.61 5.00
C ALA A 124 1.04 -3.77 4.74
N ALA A 125 -0.26 -3.47 4.63
CA ALA A 125 -1.29 -4.47 4.30
C ALA A 125 -1.01 -5.15 2.96
N HIS A 126 -0.71 -4.38 1.91
CA HIS A 126 -0.35 -4.92 0.60
C HIS A 126 0.90 -5.81 0.64
N ARG A 127 1.95 -5.40 1.38
CA ARG A 127 3.18 -6.20 1.52
C ARG A 127 2.91 -7.53 2.22
N LEU A 128 2.12 -7.52 3.29
CA LEU A 128 1.74 -8.73 4.02
C LEU A 128 0.93 -9.67 3.12
N ALA A 129 -0.09 -9.17 2.41
CA ALA A 129 -0.88 -9.97 1.50
C ALA A 129 -0.03 -10.55 0.35
N ARG A 130 0.81 -9.73 -0.28
CA ARG A 130 1.72 -10.17 -1.36
C ARG A 130 2.69 -11.26 -0.92
N SER A 131 3.20 -11.18 0.32
CA SER A 131 4.14 -12.17 0.86
C SER A 131 3.55 -13.59 0.97
N ARG A 132 2.22 -13.70 1.04
CA ARG A 132 1.53 -15.00 1.12
C ARG A 132 1.45 -15.72 -0.23
N VAL A 133 1.59 -15.00 -1.34
CA VAL A 133 1.40 -15.53 -2.70
C VAL A 133 2.69 -15.56 -3.51
N LEU A 134 3.60 -14.59 -3.30
CA LEU A 134 4.85 -14.53 -4.05
C LEU A 134 5.76 -15.72 -3.71
N GLY A 135 6.27 -16.40 -4.74
CA GLY A 135 7.10 -17.60 -4.57
C GLY A 135 6.31 -18.83 -4.11
N LYS A 136 4.97 -18.80 -4.17
CA LYS A 136 4.09 -19.95 -3.87
C LYS A 136 3.43 -20.48 -5.14
N GLN A 137 3.04 -21.75 -5.11
CA GLN A 137 2.29 -22.39 -6.19
C GLN A 137 0.84 -21.91 -6.20
N VAL A 138 0.44 -21.26 -7.28
CA VAL A 138 -0.86 -20.59 -7.41
C VAL A 138 -2.03 -21.55 -7.25
N LEU A 139 -1.99 -22.73 -7.88
CA LEU A 139 -3.08 -23.71 -7.81
C LEU A 139 -3.35 -24.21 -6.39
N SER A 140 -2.31 -24.29 -5.55
CA SER A 140 -2.45 -24.70 -4.15
C SER A 140 -2.83 -23.54 -3.22
N SER A 141 -2.88 -22.32 -3.74
CA SER A 141 -3.09 -21.09 -2.98
C SER A 141 -4.05 -20.14 -3.70
N TRP A 142 -5.06 -20.69 -4.39
CA TRP A 142 -5.98 -19.91 -5.20
C TRP A 142 -6.75 -18.88 -4.36
N ASP A 143 -7.31 -19.32 -3.23
CA ASP A 143 -8.00 -18.42 -2.28
C ASP A 143 -7.06 -17.31 -1.78
N ALA A 144 -5.80 -17.64 -1.49
CA ALA A 144 -4.82 -16.65 -1.06
C ALA A 144 -4.46 -15.65 -2.19
N LEU A 145 -4.51 -16.08 -3.46
CA LEU A 145 -4.35 -15.21 -4.62
C LEU A 145 -5.54 -14.28 -4.78
N LEU A 146 -6.76 -14.79 -4.62
CA LEU A 146 -7.98 -13.97 -4.65
C LEU A 146 -7.97 -12.95 -3.51
N ASP A 147 -7.67 -13.37 -2.28
CA ASP A 147 -7.52 -12.48 -1.12
C ASP A 147 -6.48 -11.38 -1.39
N TYR A 148 -5.37 -11.73 -2.01
CA TYR A 148 -4.34 -10.77 -2.40
C TYR A 148 -4.86 -9.76 -3.44
N CYS A 149 -5.54 -10.23 -4.48
CA CYS A 149 -6.13 -9.38 -5.51
C CYS A 149 -7.22 -8.45 -4.92
N GLN A 150 -8.12 -8.99 -4.10
CA GLN A 150 -9.15 -8.22 -3.39
C GLN A 150 -8.51 -7.14 -2.52
N THR A 151 -7.54 -7.52 -1.68
CA THR A 151 -6.83 -6.58 -0.79
C THR A 151 -6.11 -5.47 -1.57
N SER A 152 -5.54 -5.80 -2.73
CA SER A 152 -4.69 -4.86 -3.48
C SER A 152 -5.44 -4.02 -4.52
N MET A 153 -6.64 -4.42 -4.93
CA MET A 153 -7.31 -3.82 -6.09
C MET A 153 -8.77 -3.41 -5.86
N ALA A 154 -9.52 -4.05 -4.95
CA ALA A 154 -10.98 -3.89 -4.86
C ALA A 154 -11.48 -2.47 -4.57
N HIS A 155 -10.71 -1.72 -3.76
CA HIS A 155 -11.11 -0.38 -3.30
C HIS A 155 -10.40 0.74 -4.07
N ARG A 156 -9.82 0.44 -5.24
CA ARG A 156 -9.17 1.46 -6.07
C ARG A 156 -10.21 2.24 -6.88
N ASP A 157 -10.18 3.57 -6.76
CA ASP A 157 -11.04 4.48 -7.53
C ASP A 157 -10.71 4.54 -9.04
N THR A 158 -9.56 4.01 -9.43
CA THR A 158 -9.12 3.94 -10.83
C THR A 158 -8.91 2.49 -11.21
N GLU A 159 -9.28 2.15 -12.44
CA GLU A 159 -8.95 0.86 -13.02
C GLU A 159 -7.43 0.65 -13.05
N GLN A 160 -7.01 -0.54 -12.63
CA GLN A 160 -5.64 -1.01 -12.70
C GLN A 160 -5.64 -2.39 -13.33
N PHE A 161 -4.82 -2.54 -14.36
CA PHE A 161 -4.50 -3.84 -14.93
C PHE A 161 -3.19 -4.35 -14.34
N ARG A 162 -3.09 -5.64 -14.03
CA ARG A 162 -1.86 -6.29 -13.57
C ARG A 162 -1.70 -7.67 -14.19
N ILE A 163 -0.46 -8.14 -14.18
CA ILE A 163 -0.09 -9.43 -14.72
C ILE A 163 0.69 -10.18 -13.67
N LEU A 164 0.23 -11.39 -13.39
CA LEU A 164 0.90 -12.35 -12.53
C LEU A 164 1.64 -13.32 -13.44
N PHE A 165 2.96 -13.43 -13.27
CA PHE A 165 3.82 -14.28 -14.08
C PHE A 165 4.17 -15.54 -13.30
N LEU A 166 4.07 -16.70 -13.95
CA LEU A 166 4.25 -17.99 -13.34
C LEU A 166 5.34 -18.80 -14.04
N ASP A 167 6.09 -19.58 -13.26
CA ASP A 167 7.01 -20.58 -13.79
C ASP A 167 6.30 -21.90 -14.17
N ARG A 168 7.06 -22.90 -14.64
CA ARG A 168 6.54 -24.21 -15.08
C ARG A 168 5.92 -25.03 -13.95
N LYS A 169 6.19 -24.68 -12.69
CA LYS A 169 5.59 -25.29 -11.51
C LYS A 169 4.38 -24.49 -11.00
N ASN A 170 3.91 -23.53 -11.80
CA ASN A 170 2.86 -22.57 -11.43
C ASN A 170 3.21 -21.76 -10.17
N VAL A 171 4.50 -21.52 -9.92
CA VAL A 171 4.94 -20.63 -8.86
C VAL A 171 4.83 -19.19 -9.33
N LEU A 172 4.22 -18.32 -8.55
CA LEU A 172 4.17 -16.88 -8.83
C LEU A 172 5.58 -16.28 -8.71
N ILE A 173 6.20 -15.97 -9.84
CA ILE A 173 7.56 -15.43 -9.93
C ILE A 173 7.60 -13.91 -9.98
N ALA A 174 6.55 -13.27 -10.52
CA ALA A 174 6.41 -11.83 -10.52
C ALA A 174 4.94 -11.40 -10.52
N ASP A 175 4.71 -10.21 -9.99
CA ASP A 175 3.41 -9.53 -9.97
C ASP A 175 3.70 -8.08 -10.33
N GLU A 176 3.21 -7.66 -11.49
CA GLU A 176 3.51 -6.36 -12.07
C GLU A 176 2.22 -5.64 -12.48
N PRO A 177 1.90 -4.49 -11.85
CA PRO A 177 0.86 -3.62 -12.37
C PRO A 177 1.33 -3.05 -13.70
N GLN A 178 0.49 -3.15 -14.73
CA GLN A 178 0.69 -2.42 -15.97
C GLN A 178 0.38 -0.94 -15.69
N ALA A 179 1.08 -0.05 -16.39
CA ALA A 179 1.14 1.38 -16.06
C ALA A 179 -0.26 2.01 -15.81
N ARG A 180 -0.31 3.07 -14.99
CA ARG A 180 -1.56 3.78 -14.68
C ARG A 180 -2.07 4.47 -15.96
N GLY A 181 -3.18 4.00 -16.49
CA GLY A 181 -3.90 4.63 -17.60
C GLY A 181 -4.60 5.93 -17.20
N THR A 182 -5.35 6.50 -18.13
CA THR A 182 -6.24 7.64 -17.89
C THR A 182 -7.49 7.20 -17.14
N VAL A 183 -8.44 8.12 -16.93
CA VAL A 183 -9.73 7.84 -16.25
C VAL A 183 -10.54 6.72 -16.92
N ASP A 184 -10.28 6.43 -18.20
CA ASP A 184 -11.19 5.62 -19.04
C ASP A 184 -10.68 4.21 -19.43
N HIS A 185 -9.38 3.90 -19.32
CA HIS A 185 -8.81 2.53 -19.40
C HIS A 185 -7.26 2.59 -19.35
N VAL A 186 -6.64 1.46 -18.98
CA VAL A 186 -5.21 1.22 -19.22
C VAL A 186 -5.04 0.50 -20.54
N PRO A 187 -4.38 1.08 -21.57
CA PRO A 187 -4.10 0.34 -22.79
C PRO A 187 -3.11 -0.79 -22.50
N VAL A 188 -3.58 -2.03 -22.55
CA VAL A 188 -2.75 -3.24 -22.43
C VAL A 188 -2.39 -3.69 -23.83
N TYR A 189 -1.10 -3.68 -24.15
CA TYR A 189 -0.61 -4.12 -25.45
C TYR A 189 -0.14 -5.58 -25.37
N PRO A 190 -0.75 -6.53 -26.11
CA PRO A 190 -0.36 -7.94 -26.07
C PRO A 190 1.15 -8.15 -26.24
N ARG A 191 1.79 -7.39 -27.14
CA ARG A 191 3.25 -7.45 -27.37
C ARG A 191 4.08 -7.18 -26.12
N GLU A 192 3.67 -6.23 -25.27
CA GLU A 192 4.42 -5.89 -24.05
C GLU A 192 4.19 -6.98 -22.98
N VAL A 193 2.98 -7.54 -22.92
CA VAL A 193 2.66 -8.68 -22.05
C VAL A 193 3.55 -9.88 -22.37
N VAL A 194 3.57 -10.33 -23.63
CA VAL A 194 4.38 -11.50 -24.00
C VAL A 194 5.88 -11.23 -23.95
N LYS A 195 6.33 -10.03 -24.34
CA LYS A 195 7.73 -9.63 -24.18
C LYS A 195 8.15 -9.73 -22.72
N ARG A 196 7.34 -9.21 -21.79
CA ARG A 196 7.66 -9.27 -20.37
C ARG A 196 7.64 -10.69 -19.81
N ALA A 197 6.68 -11.51 -20.24
CA ALA A 197 6.64 -12.93 -19.88
C ALA A 197 7.92 -13.66 -20.31
N LEU A 198 8.41 -13.40 -21.53
CA LEU A 198 9.68 -13.96 -22.01
C LEU A 198 10.89 -13.46 -21.22
N GLU A 199 10.97 -12.16 -20.91
CA GLU A 199 12.05 -11.59 -20.08
C GLU A 199 12.14 -12.24 -18.70
N LEU A 200 11.00 -12.61 -18.12
CA LEU A 200 10.90 -13.27 -16.83
C LEU A 200 11.02 -14.80 -16.91
N ASN A 201 11.16 -15.37 -18.11
CA ASN A 201 11.08 -16.81 -18.36
C ASN A 201 9.79 -17.44 -17.81
N ALA A 202 8.69 -16.69 -17.84
CA ALA A 202 7.38 -17.18 -17.44
C ALA A 202 6.88 -18.21 -18.44
N SER A 203 6.32 -19.32 -17.95
CA SER A 203 5.61 -20.29 -18.80
C SER A 203 4.11 -20.09 -18.78
N ALA A 204 3.61 -19.31 -17.83
CA ALA A 204 2.19 -18.96 -17.78
C ALA A 204 1.98 -17.57 -17.18
N ILE A 205 0.79 -17.01 -17.43
CA ILE A 205 0.34 -15.72 -16.93
C ILE A 205 -1.09 -15.81 -16.39
N ILE A 206 -1.44 -14.94 -15.45
CA ILE A 206 -2.82 -14.62 -15.07
C ILE A 206 -2.99 -13.11 -15.23
N LEU A 207 -4.03 -12.71 -15.94
CA LEU A 207 -4.42 -11.32 -16.08
C LEU A 207 -5.36 -10.96 -14.94
N VAL A 208 -5.24 -9.75 -14.39
CA VAL A 208 -6.16 -9.27 -13.35
C VAL A 208 -6.42 -7.79 -13.54
N HIS A 209 -7.68 -7.37 -13.50
CA HIS A 209 -8.04 -5.96 -13.41
C HIS A 209 -9.16 -5.73 -12.40
N ASN A 210 -9.34 -4.48 -11.97
CA ASN A 210 -10.45 -4.11 -11.10
C ASN A 210 -11.44 -3.20 -11.81
N HIS A 211 -12.71 -3.35 -11.46
CA HIS A 211 -13.76 -2.41 -11.84
C HIS A 211 -14.05 -1.47 -10.66
N PRO A 212 -13.75 -0.16 -10.77
CA PRO A 212 -14.06 0.80 -9.70
C PRO A 212 -15.55 0.88 -9.35
N SER A 213 -16.42 0.51 -10.29
CA SER A 213 -17.87 0.38 -10.05
C SER A 213 -18.20 -0.66 -8.97
N GLY A 214 -17.33 -1.66 -8.79
CA GLY A 214 -17.50 -2.79 -7.90
C GLY A 214 -18.17 -4.01 -8.52
N ASP A 215 -18.73 -3.89 -9.73
CA ASP A 215 -19.31 -5.00 -10.50
C ASP A 215 -18.22 -5.66 -11.37
N PRO A 216 -17.88 -6.94 -11.16
CA PRO A 216 -16.83 -7.63 -11.90
C PRO A 216 -17.30 -8.14 -13.29
N THR A 217 -18.51 -7.80 -13.74
CA THR A 217 -18.97 -8.17 -15.08
C THR A 217 -18.06 -7.57 -16.16
N PRO A 218 -17.40 -8.38 -17.01
CA PRO A 218 -16.46 -7.88 -18.00
C PRO A 218 -17.17 -7.12 -19.12
N SER A 219 -16.50 -6.11 -19.65
CA SER A 219 -16.91 -5.42 -20.87
C SER A 219 -16.50 -6.22 -22.11
N GLN A 220 -17.06 -5.86 -23.27
CA GLN A 220 -16.62 -6.43 -24.55
C GLN A 220 -15.14 -6.11 -24.82
N ALA A 221 -14.65 -4.95 -24.38
CA ALA A 221 -13.25 -4.57 -24.53
C ALA A 221 -12.32 -5.51 -23.74
N ASP A 222 -12.74 -5.93 -22.54
CA ASP A 222 -11.98 -6.90 -21.73
C ASP A 222 -11.88 -8.25 -22.44
N ILE A 223 -12.99 -8.72 -23.02
CA ILE A 223 -13.06 -9.97 -23.78
C ILE A 223 -12.14 -9.91 -25.00
N ASP A 224 -12.25 -8.86 -25.81
CA ASP A 224 -11.45 -8.70 -27.02
C ASP A 224 -9.95 -8.60 -26.71
N MET A 225 -9.58 -7.83 -25.68
CA MET A 225 -8.20 -7.71 -25.20
C MET A 225 -7.66 -9.06 -24.72
N THR A 226 -8.44 -9.81 -23.93
CA THR A 226 -8.06 -11.13 -23.41
C THR A 226 -7.77 -12.09 -24.55
N ALA A 227 -8.64 -12.13 -25.56
CA ALA A 227 -8.46 -12.97 -26.75
C ALA A 227 -7.18 -12.60 -27.52
N GLN A 228 -6.87 -11.31 -27.67
CA GLN A 228 -5.62 -10.88 -28.32
C GLN A 228 -4.38 -11.28 -27.53
N ILE A 229 -4.41 -11.20 -26.20
CA ILE A 229 -3.31 -11.64 -25.33
C ILE A 229 -3.16 -13.16 -25.40
N GLN A 230 -4.25 -13.92 -25.35
CA GLN A 230 -4.26 -15.38 -25.48
C GLN A 230 -3.58 -15.82 -26.78
N MET A 231 -4.01 -15.26 -27.92
CA MET A 231 -3.41 -15.57 -29.24
C MET A 231 -1.91 -15.27 -29.28
N ALA A 232 -1.48 -14.14 -28.72
CA ALA A 232 -0.06 -13.76 -28.68
C ALA A 232 0.75 -14.70 -27.77
N ALA A 233 0.19 -15.08 -26.62
CA ALA A 233 0.84 -15.97 -25.65
C ALA A 233 0.98 -17.39 -26.20
N ASP A 234 -0.06 -17.92 -26.86
CA ASP A 234 -0.04 -19.24 -27.49
C ASP A 234 1.03 -19.36 -28.57
N ALA A 235 1.21 -18.32 -29.38
CA ALA A 235 2.24 -18.29 -30.42
C ALA A 235 3.66 -18.48 -29.86
N LEU A 236 3.86 -18.23 -28.55
CA LEU A 236 5.13 -18.33 -27.86
C LEU A 236 5.14 -19.45 -26.80
N GLY A 237 4.08 -20.26 -26.71
CA GLY A 237 3.96 -21.35 -25.75
C GLY A 237 3.82 -20.88 -24.29
N ILE A 238 3.26 -19.69 -24.06
CA ILE A 238 2.94 -19.17 -22.73
C ILE A 238 1.46 -19.40 -22.47
N THR A 239 1.12 -20.11 -21.39
CA THR A 239 -0.28 -20.37 -21.04
C THR A 239 -0.91 -19.17 -20.34
N LEU A 240 -2.04 -18.67 -20.83
CA LEU A 240 -2.91 -17.80 -20.04
C LEU A 240 -3.83 -18.68 -19.19
N HIS A 241 -3.59 -18.68 -17.88
CA HIS A 241 -4.35 -19.52 -16.94
C HIS A 241 -5.74 -18.95 -16.71
N ASP A 242 -5.85 -17.65 -16.49
CA ASP A 242 -7.13 -17.00 -16.24
C ASP A 242 -7.04 -15.49 -16.48
N HIS A 243 -8.20 -14.86 -16.57
CA HIS A 243 -8.37 -13.43 -16.44
C HIS A 243 -9.39 -13.16 -15.33
N LEU A 244 -8.93 -12.48 -14.27
CA LEU A 244 -9.74 -12.18 -13.09
C LEU A 244 -10.19 -10.72 -13.11
N VAL A 245 -11.50 -10.50 -12.94
CA VAL A 245 -12.08 -9.17 -12.72
C VAL A 245 -12.42 -9.01 -11.25
N ILE A 246 -11.84 -8.02 -10.59
CA ILE A 246 -11.99 -7.76 -9.16
C ILE A 246 -13.01 -6.64 -8.94
N GLY A 247 -14.13 -6.99 -8.32
CA GLY A 247 -15.13 -6.04 -7.81
C GLY A 247 -14.85 -5.66 -6.35
N LYS A 248 -15.84 -5.05 -5.68
CA LYS A 248 -15.70 -4.63 -4.27
C LYS A 248 -15.80 -5.78 -3.26
N SER A 249 -16.62 -6.77 -3.57
CA SER A 249 -16.91 -7.90 -2.65
C SER A 249 -17.07 -9.23 -3.37
N GLN A 250 -16.75 -9.24 -4.66
CA GLN A 250 -16.84 -10.39 -5.54
C GLN A 250 -15.82 -10.25 -6.65
N GLU A 251 -15.55 -11.35 -7.32
CA GLU A 251 -14.67 -11.45 -8.46
C GLU A 251 -15.33 -12.30 -9.54
N LEU A 252 -14.81 -12.20 -10.76
CA LEU A 252 -15.20 -13.04 -11.88
C LEU A 252 -13.95 -13.65 -12.50
N SER A 253 -14.02 -14.94 -12.80
CA SER A 253 -12.98 -15.69 -13.51
C SER A 253 -13.45 -15.96 -14.94
N PHE A 254 -12.71 -15.47 -15.93
CA PHE A 254 -13.03 -15.71 -17.34
C PHE A 254 -13.08 -17.21 -17.65
N ARG A 255 -12.14 -17.99 -17.08
CA ARG A 255 -12.14 -19.45 -17.25
C ARG A 255 -13.40 -20.10 -16.66
N SER A 256 -13.86 -19.64 -15.50
CA SER A 256 -15.05 -20.19 -14.84
C SER A 256 -16.34 -19.85 -15.59
N GLU A 257 -16.38 -18.67 -16.22
CA GLU A 257 -17.50 -18.20 -17.05
C GLU A 257 -17.45 -18.74 -18.51
N GLY A 258 -16.42 -19.52 -18.87
CA GLY A 258 -16.27 -20.07 -20.23
C GLY A 258 -15.90 -19.02 -21.29
N LEU A 259 -15.31 -17.89 -20.86
CA LEU A 259 -14.78 -16.84 -21.74
C LEU A 259 -13.32 -17.08 -22.17
N LEU A 260 -12.69 -18.12 -21.61
CA LEU A 260 -11.30 -18.55 -21.87
C LEU A 260 -11.23 -20.07 -22.02
#